data_AF-A0A0B5X1Z2-F1
#
_entry.id   AF-A0A0B5X1Z2-F1
#
_cell.length_a   1.000
_cell.length_b   1.000
_cell.length_c   1.000
_cell.angle_alpha   90.00
_cell.angle_beta   90.00
_cell.angle_gamma   90.00
#
_symmetry.space_group_name_H-M   'P 1'
#
loop_
_entity.id
_entity.type
_entity.pdbx_description
1 polymer ?
#
loop_
_entity_poly.entity_id
_entity_poly.type
_entity_poly.pdbx_seq_one_letter_code
_entity_poly.pdbx_strand_id
1 'polypeptide(L)' 'MEYMDTEQILTIETLEGELKANKGDYIIKGVQGEFYPCKPDIFEKTYEPAE' A
#
# COMPACT_ATOMS: atom_id res chain seq x y z
N MET A 1 -18.78 18.85 16.58
CA MET A 1 -18.51 17.41 16.65
C MET A 1 -17.29 17.18 15.77
N GLU A 2 -16.13 16.94 16.37
CA GLU A 2 -14.96 16.46 15.63
C GLU A 2 -15.29 15.04 15.19
N TYR A 3 -15.31 14.81 13.87
CA TYR A 3 -15.32 13.45 13.35
C TYR A 3 -13.94 12.87 13.69
N MET A 4 -13.90 11.87 14.58
CA MET A 4 -12.69 11.09 14.77
C MET A 4 -12.41 10.38 13.45
N ASP A 5 -11.35 10.80 12.77
CA ASP A 5 -10.82 10.15 11.58
C ASP A 5 -10.34 8.76 12.01
N THR A 6 -11.24 7.78 11.96
CA THR A 6 -10.88 6.39 12.24
C THR A 6 -9.94 5.98 11.12
N GLU A 7 -8.65 5.85 11.42
CA GLU A 7 -7.65 5.48 10.43
C GLU A 7 -8.10 4.21 9.70
N GLN A 8 -8.53 4.37 8.44
CA GLN A 8 -8.92 3.26 7.60
C GLN A 8 -7.65 2.53 7.20
N ILE A 9 -7.39 1.42 7.88
CA ILE A 9 -6.23 0.55 7.67
C ILE A 9 -6.70 -0.72 6.97
N LEU A 10 -6.06 -1.05 5.85
CA LEU A 10 -6.16 -2.35 5.18
C LEU A 10 -5.00 -3.23 5.62
N THR A 11 -5.27 -4.41 6.15
CA THR A 11 -4.24 -5.42 6.43
C THR A 11 -4.14 -6.38 5.26
N ILE A 12 -2.92 -6.68 4.81
CA ILE A 12 -2.59 -7.60 3.74
C ILE A 12 -1.72 -8.71 4.32
N GLU A 13 -2.15 -9.96 4.18
CA GLU A 13 -1.33 -11.10 4.53
C GLU A 13 -0.28 -11.36 3.43
N THR A 14 0.98 -11.39 3.81
CA THR A 14 2.11 -11.69 2.92
C THR A 14 2.92 -12.87 3.45
N LEU A 15 3.90 -13.37 2.67
CA LEU A 15 4.76 -14.46 3.10
C LEU A 15 5.66 -14.05 4.28
N GLU A 16 5.96 -12.76 4.38
CA GLU A 16 6.76 -12.14 5.43
C GLU A 16 5.92 -11.75 6.67
N GLY A 17 4.59 -11.90 6.61
CA GLY A 17 3.65 -11.57 7.68
C GLY A 17 2.60 -10.54 7.26
N GLU A 18 1.89 -9.97 8.24
CA GLU A 18 0.87 -8.95 7.98
C GLU A 18 1.51 -7.59 7.67
N LEU A 19 1.13 -6.99 6.55
CA LEU A 19 1.45 -5.62 6.19
C LEU A 19 0.21 -4.74 6.29
N LYS A 20 0.39 -3.47 6.66
CA LYS A 20 -0.71 -2.49 6.80
C LYS A 20 -0.59 -1.41 5.73
N ALA A 21 -1.70 -1.13 5.05
CA ALA A 21 -1.85 -0.03 4.13
C ALA A 21 -2.78 1.02 4.75
N ASN A 22 -2.35 2.27 4.72
CA ASN A 22 -3.22 3.39 5.09
C ASN A 22 -3.97 3.89 3.85
N LYS A 23 -5.06 4.61 4.09
CA LYS A 23 -5.73 5.36 3.02
C LYS A 23 -4.73 6.27 2.29
N GLY A 24 -4.66 6.12 0.96
CA GLY A 24 -3.73 6.86 0.11
C GLY A 24 -2.48 6.08 -0.29
N ASP A 25 -2.19 4.95 0.37
CA ASP A 25 -1.12 4.06 -0.07
C ASP A 25 -1.53 3.32 -1.35
N TYR A 26 -0.55 3.02 -2.21
CA TYR A 26 -0.76 2.14 -3.34
C TYR A 26 -0.77 0.69 -2.90
N ILE A 27 -1.64 -0.10 -3.51
CA ILE A 27 -1.66 -1.56 -3.36
C ILE A 27 -1.11 -2.12 -4.67
N ILE A 28 0.11 -2.63 -4.62
CA ILE A 28 0.80 -3.14 -5.80
C ILE A 28 0.60 -4.65 -5.85
N LYS A 29 0.27 -5.15 -7.04
CA LYS A 29 0.24 -6.58 -7.33
C LYS A 29 1.56 -6.98 -7.98
N GLY A 30 2.32 -7.82 -7.31
CA GLY A 30 3.55 -8.40 -7.85
C GLY A 30 3.28 -9.45 -8.93
N VAL A 31 4.35 -9.89 -9.60
CA VAL A 31 4.26 -10.76 -10.79
C VAL A 31 3.79 -12.18 -10.46
N GLN A 32 3.95 -12.64 -9.22
CA GLN A 32 3.47 -13.96 -8.77
C GLN A 32 2.08 -13.85 -8.10
N GLY A 33 1.45 -12.67 -8.15
CA GLY A 33 0.13 -12.42 -7.59
C GLY A 33 0.12 -11.96 -6.13
N GLU A 34 1.29 -11.77 -5.53
CA GLU A 34 1.47 -11.17 -4.21
C GLU A 34 0.97 -9.72 -4.16
N PHE A 35 0.54 -9.27 -2.99
CA PHE A 35 0.11 -7.88 -2.78
C PHE A 35 0.96 -7.23 -1.69
N TYR A 36 1.32 -5.97 -1.90
CA TYR A 36 2.07 -5.18 -0.92
C TYR A 36 1.62 -3.71 -0.92
N PRO A 37 1.57 -3.06 0.26
CA PRO A 37 1.36 -1.63 0.33
C PRO A 37 2.64 -0.88 -0.06
N CYS A 38 2.50 0.28 -0.71
CA CYS A 38 3.61 1.14 -1.06
C CYS A 38 3.20 2.61 -0.91
N LYS A 39 4.07 3.44 -0.32
CA LYS A 39 3.82 4.88 -0.25
C LYS A 39 3.97 5.50 -1.65
N PRO A 40 3.08 6.41 -2.08
CA PRO A 40 3.17 7.02 -3.41
C PRO A 40 4.52 7.68 -3.69
N ASP A 41 5.09 8.38 -2.70
CA ASP A 41 6.38 9.06 -2.84
C ASP A 41 7.57 8.10 -2.94
N ILE A 42 7.44 6.89 -2.36
CA ILE A 42 8.43 5.82 -2.53
C ILE A 42 8.29 5.21 -3.92
N PHE A 43 7.06 4.92 -4.35
CA PHE A 43 6.79 4.38 -5.68
C PHE A 43 7.37 5.26 -6.80
N GLU A 44 7.12 6.57 -6.75
CA GLU A 44 7.62 7.54 -7.74
C GLU A 44 9.15 7.65 -7.77
N LYS A 45 9.83 7.36 -6.65
CA LYS A 45 11.30 7.36 -6.58
C LYS A 45 11.92 6.05 -7.07
N THR A 46 11.17 4.95 -7.06
CA THR A 46 11.71 3.61 -7.38
C THR A 46 11.27 3.09 -8.75
N TYR A 47 10.20 3.63 -9.33
CA TYR A 47 9.67 3.20 -10.62
C TYR A 47 9.65 4.36 -11.62
N GLU A 48 10.04 4.06 -12.86
CA GLU A 48 9.90 4.98 -13.99
C GLU A 48 8.63 4.65 -14.79
N PRO A 49 8.02 5.63 -15.48
CA PRO A 49 6.89 5.37 -16.36
C PRO A 49 7.23 4.32 -17.42
N ALA A 50 6.31 3.38 -17.63
CA ALA A 50 6.41 2.46 -18.76
C ALA A 50 6.02 3.17 -20.07
N GLU A 51 6.65 2.78 -21.18
CA GLU A 51 6.33 3.24 -22.54
C GLU A 51 5.13 2.51 -23.16
#